data_AF-A0A640TA81-F1
#
_entry.id   AF-A0A640TA81-F1
#
_cell.length_a   1.000
_cell.length_b   1.000
_cell.length_c   1.000
_cell.angle_alpha   90.00
_cell.angle_beta   90.00
_cell.angle_gamma   90.00
#
_symmetry.space_group_name_H-M   'P 1'
#
loop_
_entity.id
_entity.type
_entity.pdbx_description
1 polymer ?
#
loop_
_entity_poly.entity_id
_entity_poly.type
_entity_poly.pdbx_seq_one_letter_code
_entity_poly.pdbx_strand_id
1 'polypeptide(L)'
;MTGSNQRFEVPEPHPECDVRLPGNGGVVHGRIKIVDQRSKGNVWILVALPCWTRWSTQIEVGEPTHEGIAPGVEDTWVPAFAVETEDDVYTELKQRYRKLKSVS
;
A
#
# COMPACT_ATOMS: atom_id res chain seq x y z
N MET A 1 9.60 22.25 16.98
CA MET A 1 8.48 22.18 16.02
C MET A 1 8.12 20.72 15.80
N THR A 2 7.03 20.26 16.42
CA THR A 2 6.48 18.90 16.25
C THR A 2 5.91 18.79 14.84
N GLY A 3 6.63 18.11 13.95
CA GLY A 3 6.13 17.86 12.59
C GLY A 3 4.88 16.98 12.67
N SER A 4 3.72 17.51 12.29
CA SER A 4 2.50 16.71 12.22
C SER A 4 2.61 15.71 11.07
N ASN A 5 2.28 14.44 11.36
CA ASN A 5 2.10 13.43 10.31
C ASN A 5 0.83 13.79 9.53
N GLN A 6 0.89 13.73 8.20
CA GLN A 6 -0.23 13.99 7.31
C GLN A 6 -0.55 12.72 6.53
N ARG A 7 -1.73 12.15 6.81
CA ARG A 7 -2.22 10.94 6.17
C ARG A 7 -3.33 11.31 5.19
N PHE A 8 -3.26 10.75 3.99
CA PHE A 8 -4.26 10.88 2.95
C PHE A 8 -4.73 9.50 2.51
N GLU A 9 -6.02 9.24 2.62
CA GLU A 9 -6.64 8.02 2.14
C GLU A 9 -7.06 8.21 0.69
N VAL A 10 -6.62 7.30 -0.17
CA VAL A 10 -6.91 7.35 -1.60
C VAL A 10 -8.31 6.76 -1.82
N PRO A 11 -9.26 7.52 -2.40
CA PRO A 11 -10.62 7.04 -2.60
C PRO A 11 -10.64 5.86 -3.59
N GLU A 12 -11.66 5.02 -3.47
CA GLU A 12 -11.92 3.98 -4.44
C GLU A 12 -12.44 4.55 -5.78
N PRO A 13 -12.16 3.90 -6.92
CA PRO A 13 -11.27 2.74 -7.05
C PRO A 13 -9.80 3.10 -6.84
N HIS A 14 -9.08 2.28 -6.09
CA HIS A 14 -7.67 2.54 -5.80
C HIS A 14 -6.84 2.48 -7.09
N PRO A 15 -5.99 3.49 -7.35
CA PRO A 15 -5.17 3.54 -8.55
C PRO A 15 -4.10 2.44 -8.53
N GLU A 16 -3.79 1.92 -9.71
CA GLU A 16 -2.78 0.89 -9.91
C GLU A 16 -1.37 1.49 -9.84
N CYS A 17 -0.43 0.68 -9.36
CA CYS A 17 0.97 1.06 -9.25
C CYS A 17 1.89 -0.15 -9.34
N ASP A 18 3.13 0.12 -9.72
CA ASP A 18 4.22 -0.82 -9.75
C ASP A 18 5.13 -0.58 -8.55
N VAL A 19 5.42 -1.64 -7.80
CA VAL A 19 6.28 -1.58 -6.62
C VAL A 19 7.59 -2.30 -6.93
N ARG A 20 8.69 -1.56 -6.90
CA ARG A 20 10.05 -2.12 -7.02
C ARG A 20 10.46 -2.75 -5.70
N LEU A 21 10.68 -4.06 -5.72
CA LEU A 21 11.19 -4.79 -4.56
C LEU A 21 12.69 -4.49 -4.36
N PRO A 22 13.18 -4.47 -3.11
CA PRO A 22 14.59 -4.23 -2.83
C PRO A 22 15.50 -5.28 -3.47
N GLY A 23 16.71 -4.87 -3.86
CA GLY A 23 17.65 -5.72 -4.57
C GLY A 23 17.20 -6.04 -5.99
N ASN A 24 17.48 -7.26 -6.47
CA ASN A 24 17.03 -7.76 -7.78
C ASN A 24 15.67 -8.50 -7.67
N GLY A 25 14.82 -8.10 -6.72
CA GLY A 25 13.55 -8.76 -6.43
C GLY A 25 12.47 -8.56 -7.50
N GLY A 26 12.67 -7.65 -8.45
CA GLY A 26 11.73 -7.36 -9.53
C GLY A 26 10.66 -6.33 -9.16
N VAL A 27 9.56 -6.37 -9.88
CA VAL A 27 8.43 -5.42 -9.76
C VAL A 27 7.16 -6.20 -9.47
N VAL A 28 6.33 -5.68 -8.56
CA VAL A 28 5.01 -6.24 -8.24
C VAL A 28 3.94 -5.19 -8.51
N HIS A 29 2.89 -5.58 -9.23
CA HIS A 29 1.73 -4.74 -9.48
C HIS A 29 0.79 -4.73 -8.28
N GLY A 30 0.37 -3.55 -7.85
CA GLY A 30 -0.48 -3.34 -6.69
C GLY A 30 -1.40 -2.14 -6.84
N ARG A 31 -2.01 -1.72 -5.73
CA ARG A 31 -2.90 -0.55 -5.67
C ARG A 31 -2.59 0.36 -4.50
N ILE A 32 -2.62 1.67 -4.73
CA ILE A 32 -2.32 2.67 -3.71
C ILE A 32 -3.56 2.92 -2.84
N LYS A 33 -3.44 2.65 -1.53
CA LYS A 33 -4.51 2.89 -0.55
C LYS A 33 -4.31 4.18 0.24
N ILE A 34 -3.09 4.46 0.69
CA ILE A 34 -2.81 5.58 1.60
C ILE A 34 -1.47 6.21 1.26
N VAL A 35 -1.41 7.54 1.33
CA VAL A 35 -0.16 8.31 1.30
C VAL A 35 0.04 8.95 2.68
N ASP A 36 1.12 8.59 3.36
CA ASP A 36 1.49 9.07 4.70
C ASP A 36 2.78 9.89 4.63
N GLN A 37 2.66 11.20 4.84
CA GLN A 37 3.80 12.09 5.01
C GLN A 37 4.16 12.18 6.49
N ARG A 38 5.24 11.48 6.86
CA ARG A 38 5.75 11.42 8.22
C ARG A 38 6.57 12.67 8.56
N SER A 39 6.69 12.94 9.86
CA SER A 39 7.61 13.96 10.38
C SER A 39 9.02 13.81 9.78
N LYS A 40 9.67 14.93 9.42
CA LYS A 40 10.92 15.03 8.64
C LYS A 40 10.79 14.89 7.11
N GLY A 41 9.57 14.85 6.58
CA GLY A 41 9.32 14.94 5.13
C GLY A 41 9.39 13.61 4.39
N ASN A 42 9.53 12.49 5.10
CA ASN A 42 9.50 11.16 4.51
C ASN A 42 8.07 10.79 4.10
N VAL A 43 7.90 10.36 2.85
CA VAL A 43 6.61 9.90 2.33
C VAL A 43 6.62 8.38 2.24
N TRP A 44 5.62 7.76 2.87
CA TRP A 44 5.34 6.35 2.84
C TRP A 44 3.99 6.11 2.18
N ILE A 45 3.87 4.99 1.46
CA ILE A 45 2.67 4.65 0.72
C ILE A 45 2.22 3.27 1.18
N LEU A 46 0.95 3.15 1.57
CA LEU A 46 0.32 1.86 1.81
C LEU A 46 -0.18 1.32 0.48
N VAL A 47 0.36 0.18 0.07
CA VAL A 47 0.00 -0.51 -1.17
C VAL A 47 -0.62 -1.86 -0.86
N ALA A 48 -1.68 -2.20 -1.59
CA ALA A 48 -2.26 -3.53 -1.59
C ALA A 48 -1.58 -4.35 -2.69
N LEU A 49 -0.87 -5.43 -2.32
CA LEU A 49 -0.10 -6.27 -3.22
C LEU A 49 -0.64 -7.70 -3.24
N PRO A 50 -0.61 -8.39 -4.39
CA PRO A 50 -0.95 -9.81 -4.46
C PRO A 50 0.07 -10.63 -3.66
N CYS A 51 -0.43 -11.58 -2.88
CA CYS A 51 0.40 -12.51 -2.11
C CYS A 51 -0.15 -13.93 -2.16
N TRP A 52 0.67 -14.90 -1.76
CA TRP A 52 0.24 -16.28 -1.56
C TRP A 52 0.24 -16.56 -0.07
N THR A 53 -0.94 -16.73 0.52
CA THR A 53 -1.10 -16.90 1.96
C THR A 53 -1.27 -18.38 2.28
N ARG A 54 -0.46 -18.89 3.22
CA ARG A 54 -0.69 -20.21 3.82
C ARG A 54 -1.85 -20.13 4.79
N TRP A 55 -2.76 -21.08 4.69
CA TRP A 55 -3.82 -21.27 5.66
C TRP A 55 -3.74 -22.67 6.24
N SER A 56 -4.19 -22.80 7.48
CA SER A 56 -4.43 -24.08 8.11
C SER A 56 -5.75 -24.05 8.85
N THR A 57 -6.51 -25.14 8.77
CA THR A 57 -7.76 -25.30 9.51
C THR A 57 -7.71 -26.57 10.33
N GLN A 58 -7.89 -26.43 11.64
CA GLN A 58 -8.22 -27.51 12.55
C GLN A 58 -9.57 -27.16 13.17
N ILE A 59 -10.59 -27.94 12.84
CA ILE A 59 -11.98 -27.65 13.24
C ILE A 59 -12.18 -28.00 14.71
N GLU A 60 -11.62 -29.12 15.16
CA GLU A 60 -11.64 -29.56 16.56
C GLU A 60 -10.25 -30.01 17.07
N VAL A 61 -10.02 -29.86 18.37
CA VAL A 61 -8.77 -30.29 19.02
C VAL A 61 -8.59 -31.80 18.88
N GLY A 62 -7.58 -32.22 18.11
CA GLY A 62 -7.27 -33.64 17.88
C GLY A 62 -7.61 -34.13 16.47
N GLU A 63 -8.33 -33.35 15.67
CA GLU A 63 -8.54 -33.67 14.25
C GLU A 63 -7.30 -33.32 13.40
N PRO A 64 -7.11 -33.99 12.25
CA PRO A 64 -6.08 -33.63 11.29
C PRO A 64 -6.21 -32.19 10.80
N THR A 65 -5.11 -31.43 10.88
CA THR A 65 -5.01 -30.10 10.27
C THR A 65 -5.02 -30.22 8.75
N HIS A 66 -5.85 -29.42 8.10
CA HIS A 66 -5.80 -29.24 6.65
C HIS A 66 -5.00 -27.97 6.35
N GLU A 67 -4.05 -28.05 5.43
CA GLU A 67 -3.21 -26.92 5.04
C GLU A 67 -3.31 -26.67 3.53
N GLY A 68 -3.19 -25.40 3.14
CA GLY A 68 -3.18 -25.00 1.75
C GLY A 68 -2.52 -23.66 1.51
N ILE A 69 -2.36 -23.33 0.23
CA ILE A 69 -1.87 -22.01 -0.23
C ILE A 69 -2.97 -21.42 -1.10
N ALA A 70 -3.44 -20.22 -0.76
CA ALA A 70 -4.48 -19.50 -1.50
C ALA A 70 -3.95 -18.14 -1.99
N PRO A 71 -4.45 -17.62 -3.11
CA PRO A 71 -4.16 -16.25 -3.52
C PRO A 71 -4.81 -15.28 -2.52
N GLY A 72 -4.09 -14.21 -2.20
CA GLY A 72 -4.51 -13.18 -1.27
C GLY A 72 -4.01 -11.80 -1.69
N VAL A 73 -4.38 -10.81 -0.88
CA VAL A 73 -3.88 -9.44 -0.99
C VAL A 73 -3.41 -9.00 0.38
N GLU A 74 -2.20 -8.46 0.47
CA GLU A 74 -1.62 -7.95 1.70
C GLU A 74 -1.31 -6.45 1.57
N ASP A 75 -1.59 -5.71 2.64
CA ASP A 75 -1.29 -4.29 2.71
C ASP A 75 0.10 -4.08 3.28
N THR A 76 0.98 -3.42 2.52
CA THR A 76 2.38 -3.18 2.90
C THR A 76 2.74 -1.70 2.76
N TRP A 77 3.49 -1.19 3.74
CA TRP A 77 4.07 0.15 3.65
C TRP A 77 5.37 0.13 2.85
N VAL A 78 5.42 0.92 1.79
CA VAL A 78 6.59 1.08 0.94
C VAL A 78 7.04 2.55 0.92
N PRO A 79 8.35 2.82 0.77
CA PRO A 79 8.80 4.19 0.59
C PRO A 79 8.35 4.72 -0.77
N ALA A 80 8.04 6.01 -0.85
CA ALA A 80 7.48 6.59 -2.08
C ALA A 80 8.36 6.42 -3.33
N PHE A 81 9.69 6.34 -3.18
CA PHE A 81 10.61 6.13 -4.30
C PHE A 81 10.53 4.73 -4.93
N ALA A 82 9.93 3.76 -4.22
CA ALA A 82 9.77 2.39 -4.70
C ALA A 82 8.46 2.19 -5.48
N VAL A 83 7.61 3.21 -5.55
CA VAL A 83 6.31 3.15 -6.22
C VAL A 83 6.38 3.93 -7.54
N GLU A 84 6.04 3.26 -8.62
CA GLU A 84 5.86 3.86 -9.94
C GLU A 84 4.36 3.81 -10.28
N THR A 85 3.85 4.91 -10.79
CA THR A 85 2.46 5.03 -11.23
C THR A 85 2.45 5.97 -12.42
N GLU A 86 1.38 5.97 -13.21
CA GLU A 86 1.27 6.93 -14.32
C GLU A 86 1.34 8.37 -13.78
N ASP A 87 2.13 9.23 -14.45
CA ASP A 87 2.43 10.59 -13.99
C ASP A 87 1.15 11.44 -13.75
N ASP A 88 0.09 11.15 -14.50
CA ASP A 88 -1.20 11.82 -14.40
C ASP A 88 -1.93 11.48 -13.10
N VAL A 89 -1.84 10.22 -12.63
CA VAL A 89 -2.45 9.75 -11.39
C VAL A 89 -1.76 10.38 -10.17
N TYR A 90 -0.43 10.43 -10.17
CA TYR A 90 0.33 11.07 -9.10
C TYR A 90 0.06 12.58 -9.04
N THR A 91 0.01 13.23 -10.20
CA THR A 91 -0.26 14.66 -10.31
C THR A 91 -1.67 15.00 -9.84
N GLU A 92 -2.66 14.20 -10.21
CA GLU A 92 -4.04 14.38 -9.77
C GLU A 92 -4.18 14.21 -8.25
N LEU A 93 -3.59 13.17 -7.68
CA LEU A 93 -3.60 12.94 -6.22
C LEU A 93 -2.95 14.11 -5.47
N LYS A 94 -1.82 14.62 -5.99
CA LYS A 94 -1.10 15.76 -5.41
C LYS A 94 -1.88 17.07 -5.53
N GLN A 95 -2.61 17.28 -6.63
CA GLN A 95 -3.47 18.45 -6.83
C GLN A 95 -4.71 18.41 -5.93
N ARG A 96 -5.39 17.27 -5.83
CA ARG A 96 -6.53 17.08 -4.90
C ARG A 96 -6.09 17.33 -3.46
N TYR A 97 -4.92 16.84 -3.07
CA TYR A 97 -4.34 17.09 -1.75
C TYR A 97 -4.08 18.58 -1.46
N ARG A 98 -3.47 19.31 -2.41
CA ARG A 98 -3.24 20.76 -2.27
C ARG A 98 -4.54 21.54 -2.10
N LYS A 99 -5.59 21.17 -2.85
CA LYS A 99 -6.92 21.78 -2.73
C LYS A 99 -7.54 21.53 -1.36
N LEU A 100 -7.49 20.29 -0.86
CA LEU A 100 -8.01 19.94 0.47
C LEU A 100 -7.29 20.70 1.60
N LYS A 101 -5.97 20.90 1.49
CA LYS A 101 -5.20 21.68 2.46
C LYS A 101 -5.43 23.19 2.41
N SER A 102 -5.88 23.73 1.28
CA SER A 102 -6.14 25.18 1.14
C SER A 102 -7.52 25.60 1.68
N VAL A 103 -8.38 24.64 2.01
CA VAL A 103 -9.76 24.86 2.49
C VAL A 103 -9.88 24.61 4.01
N SER A 104 -8.82 24.09 4.65
CA SER A 104 -8.71 23.90 6.11
C SER A 104 -7.74 24.92 6.72
#